data_AF-A0A953EAE1-F1
#
_entry.id   AF-A0A953EAE1-F1
#
_cell.length_a   1.000
_cell.length_b   1.000
_cell.length_c   1.000
_cell.angle_alpha   90.00
_cell.angle_beta   90.00
_cell.angle_gamma   90.00
#
_symmetry.space_group_name_H-M   'P 1'
#
loop_
_entity.id
_entity.type
_entity.pdbx_description
1 polymer ?
#
loop_
_entity_poly.entity_id
_entity_poly.type
_entity_poly.pdbx_seq_one_letter_code
_entity_poly.pdbx_strand_id
1 'polypeptide(L)' 'MMITILGGGGFLGRKLAQRLAKDGQLGGQPIEGLTLFDLTPPPSL' A
#
# COMPACT_ATOMS: atom_id res chain seq x y z
N MET A 1 3.86 2.75 12.36
CA MET A 1 2.75 3.45 11.68
C MET A 1 1.94 2.49 10.80
N MET A 2 0.61 2.52 10.93
CA MET A 2 -0.31 1.79 10.05
C MET A 2 -0.79 2.71 8.91
N ILE A 3 -0.71 2.25 7.65
CA ILE A 3 -1.14 3.04 6.48
C ILE A 3 -2.26 2.30 5.74
N THR A 4 -3.35 3.01 5.46
CA THR A 4 -4.43 2.53 4.60
C THR A 4 -4.40 3.24 3.25
N ILE A 5 -4.42 2.47 2.17
CA ILE A 5 -4.49 2.96 0.80
C ILE A 5 -5.86 2.61 0.23
N LEU A 6 -6.65 3.62 -0.11
CA LEU A 6 -7.89 3.47 -0.85
C LEU A 6 -7.58 3.39 -2.35
N GLY A 7 -8.21 2.46 -3.07
CA GLY A 7 -7.84 2.15 -4.46
C GLY A 7 -6.52 1.37 -4.54
N GLY A 8 -6.24 0.52 -3.54
CA GLY A 8 -4.99 -0.23 -3.41
C GLY A 8 -4.72 -1.22 -4.55
N GLY A 9 -5.76 -1.72 -5.21
CA GLY A 9 -5.68 -2.62 -6.36
C GLY A 9 -5.45 -1.90 -7.69
N GLY A 10 -5.69 -0.58 -7.74
CA GLY A 10 -5.48 0.26 -8.92
C GLY A 10 -4.01 0.42 -9.33
N PHE A 11 -3.79 1.00 -10.52
CA PHE A 11 -2.46 1.23 -11.10
C PHE A 11 -1.49 1.95 -10.14
N LEU A 12 -1.97 3.02 -9.49
CA LEU A 12 -1.16 3.84 -8.59
C LEU A 12 -1.05 3.20 -7.20
N GLY A 13 -2.17 2.72 -6.66
CA GLY A 13 -2.23 2.14 -5.31
C GLY A 13 -1.21 1.02 -5.12
N ARG A 14 -1.14 0.07 -6.06
CA ARG A 14 -0.18 -1.04 -6.00
C ARG A 14 1.28 -0.58 -6.08
N LYS A 15 1.59 0.41 -6.92
CA LYS A 15 2.94 0.95 -7.08
C LYS A 15 3.38 1.69 -5.82
N LEU A 16 2.48 2.47 -5.25
CA LEU A 16 2.70 3.16 -3.99
C LEU A 16 2.95 2.16 -2.85
N ALA A 17 2.11 1.13 -2.74
CA ALA A 17 2.25 0.08 -1.74
C ALA A 17 3.60 -0.65 -1.84
N GLN A 18 4.00 -1.03 -3.07
CA GLN A 18 5.31 -1.64 -3.33
C GLN A 18 6.46 -0.71 -2.94
N ARG A 19 6.35 0.58 -3.24
CA ARG A 19 7.38 1.57 -2.88
C ARG A 19 7.47 1.76 -1.36
N LEU A 20 6.33 1.91 -0.68
CA LEU A 20 6.27 2.03 0.78
C LEU A 20 6.81 0.79 1.49
N ALA A 21 6.46 -0.40 1.01
CA ALA A 21 7.00 -1.65 1.55
C ALA A 21 8.52 -1.75 1.36
N LYS A 22 9.04 -1.29 0.21
CA LYS A 22 10.48 -1.23 -0.05
C LYS A 22 11.21 -0.23 0.85
N ASP A 23 10.60 0.93 1.08
CA ASP A 23 11.22 2.00 1.87
C ASP A 23 11.12 1.72 3.39
N GLY A 24 10.10 0.99 3.85
CA GLY A 24 9.95 0.51 5.23
C GLY A 24 9.64 1.59 6.28
N GLN A 25 9.71 2.87 5.89
CA GLN A 25 9.44 4.02 6.74
C GLN A 25 8.88 5.18 5.92
N LEU A 26 8.13 6.07 6.58
CA LEU A 26 7.62 7.30 5.99
C LEU A 26 7.69 8.42 7.03
N GLY A 27 8.26 9.57 6.66
CA GLY A 27 8.47 10.68 7.59
C GLY A 27 9.39 10.32 8.78
N GLY A 28 10.33 9.38 8.59
CA GLY A 28 11.20 8.88 9.65
C GLY A 28 10.54 7.93 10.64
N GLN A 29 9.25 7.58 10.44
CA GLN A 29 8.53 6.61 11.27
C GLN A 29 8.44 5.26 10.55
N PRO A 30 8.76 4.13 11.23
CA PRO A 30 8.62 2.79 10.65
C PRO A 30 7.18 2.48 10.21
N ILE A 31 7.03 1.82 9.07
CA ILE A 31 5.76 1.28 8.61
C ILE A 31 5.59 -0.09 9.25
N GLU A 32 4.52 -0.25 10.04
CA GLU A 32 4.20 -1.49 10.74
C GLU A 32 3.24 -2.37 9.92
N GLY A 33 2.47 -1.76 9.02
CA GLY A 33 1.53 -2.47 8.18
C GLY A 33 0.89 -1.59 7.11
N LEU A 34 0.51 -2.24 6.01
CA LEU A 34 -0.22 -1.64 4.90
C LEU A 34 -1.57 -2.35 4.76
N THR A 35 -2.66 -1.58 4.73
CA THR A 35 -3.98 -2.06 4.33
C THR A 35 -4.30 -1.56 2.94
N LEU A 36 -4.42 -2.47 1.98
CA LEU A 36 -4.86 -2.16 0.61
C LEU A 36 -6.36 -2.39 0.52
N PHE A 37 -7.11 -1.30 0.53
CA PHE A 37 -8.56 -1.36 0.40
C PHE A 37 -8.96 -0.98 -1.03
N ASP A 38 -9.84 -1.78 -1.62
CA ASP A 38 -10.39 -1.52 -2.93
C ASP A 38 -11.81 -2.11 -3.03
N LEU A 39 -12.59 -1.60 -3.98
CA LEU A 39 -13.94 -2.10 -4.25
C LEU A 39 -13.89 -3.41 -5.04
N THR A 40 -12.92 -3.53 -5.95
CA THR A 40 -12.72 -4.73 -6.76
C THR A 40 -11.58 -5.57 -6.21
N PRO A 41 -11.65 -6.90 -6.29
CA PRO A 41 -10.53 -7.75 -5.92
C PRO A 41 -9.29 -7.47 -6.80
N PRO A 42 -8.08 -7.75 -6.31
CA PRO A 42 -6.87 -7.61 -7.12
C PRO A 42 -6.95 -8.53 -8.36
N PRO A 43 -6.29 -8.16 -9.47
CA PRO A 43 -6.21 -9.03 -10.64
C PRO A 43 -5.56 -10.37 -10.26
N SER A 44 -5.96 -11.43 -10.97
CA SER A 44 -5.38 -12.77 -10.81
C SER A 44 -3.86 -12.73 -11.00
N LEU A 45 -3.13 -13.48 -10.16
CA LEU A 45 -1.67 -13.64 -10.18
C LEU A 45 -1.19 -14.33 -11.46
#